data_AF-A0A2V6IBL8-F1
#
_entry.id   AF-A0A2V6IBL8-F1
#
_cell.length_a   1.000
_cell.length_b   1.000
_cell.length_c   1.000
_cell.angle_alpha   90.00
_cell.angle_beta   90.00
_cell.angle_gamma   90.00
#
_symmetry.space_group_name_H-M   'P 1'
#
loop_
_entity.id
_entity.type
_entity.pdbx_description
1 polymer ?
#
loop_
_entity_poly.entity_id
_entity_poly.type
_entity_poly.pdbx_seq_one_letter_code
_entity_poly.pdbx_strand_id
1 'polypeptide(L)'
;MRFVKPSICRILLLTLLGICAILQREPAEAELRWQDGKKEAIRVRIVAMAWNHPRSSFFSNEEVFVAEKALNQSESRLVKLVYGFLPYQPRLSDNGLDYATVHEIRALRDPECDETLAQMTSPHGPRSSLKYSTDSPILNVERRRAPLPCYLTTADDYGKALREPVND
;
A
#
# COMPACT_ATOMS: atom_id res chain seq x y z
N MET A 1 -14.68 59.70 -5.82
CA MET A 1 -14.22 59.04 -4.58
C MET A 1 -15.43 58.77 -3.71
N ARG A 2 -15.89 57.51 -3.58
CA ARG A 2 -17.07 57.16 -2.75
C ARG A 2 -16.59 56.70 -1.37
N PHE A 3 -16.87 57.51 -0.35
CA PHE A 3 -16.62 57.19 1.05
C PHE A 3 -17.53 56.03 1.47
N VAL A 4 -16.95 54.84 1.65
CA VAL A 4 -17.64 53.72 2.33
C VAL A 4 -17.76 54.09 3.80
N LYS A 5 -19.00 54.17 4.31
CA LYS A 5 -19.28 54.46 5.72
C LYS A 5 -18.63 53.38 6.61
N PRO A 6 -17.93 53.75 7.69
CA PRO A 6 -17.16 52.81 8.52
C PRO A 6 -18.02 51.70 9.13
N SER A 7 -19.32 51.95 9.35
CA SER A 7 -20.27 50.95 9.84
C SER A 7 -20.55 49.82 8.83
N ILE A 8 -20.51 50.12 7.53
CA ILE A 8 -20.79 49.13 6.47
C ILE A 8 -19.59 48.18 6.33
N CYS A 9 -18.37 48.70 6.47
CA CYS A 9 -17.14 47.91 6.46
C CYS A 9 -17.06 46.94 7.66
N ARG A 10 -17.47 47.40 8.85
CA ARG A 10 -17.52 46.56 10.06
C ARG A 10 -18.54 45.42 9.95
N ILE A 11 -19.72 45.68 9.36
CA ILE A 11 -20.74 44.65 9.15
C ILE A 11 -20.22 43.59 8.16
N LEU A 12 -19.59 44.01 7.07
CA LEU A 12 -18.99 43.10 6.08
C LEU A 12 -17.86 42.23 6.66
N LEU A 13 -17.03 42.80 7.53
CA LEU A 13 -15.97 42.05 8.23
C LEU A 13 -16.53 41.01 9.20
N LEU A 14 -17.60 41.33 9.93
CA LEU A 14 -18.23 40.41 10.87
C LEU A 14 -18.97 39.27 10.14
N THR A 15 -19.60 39.54 9.00
CA THR A 15 -20.24 38.48 8.21
C THR A 15 -19.22 37.55 7.56
N LEU A 16 -18.10 38.07 7.06
CA LEU A 16 -17.00 37.25 6.52
C LEU A 16 -16.37 36.35 7.60
N LEU A 17 -16.13 36.86 8.81
CA LEU A 17 -15.62 36.05 9.93
C LEU A 17 -16.60 34.96 10.37
N GLY A 18 -17.91 35.26 10.38
CA GLY A 18 -18.96 34.28 10.69
C GLY A 18 -19.02 33.15 9.65
N ILE A 19 -18.86 33.45 8.36
CA ILE A 19 -18.90 32.44 7.29
C ILE A 19 -17.65 31.54 7.33
N CYS A 20 -16.46 32.08 7.64
CA CYS A 20 -15.24 31.27 7.78
C CYS A 20 -15.32 30.28 8.95
N ALA A 21 -15.96 30.65 10.07
CA ALA A 21 -16.11 29.76 11.22
C ALA A 21 -17.08 28.59 10.97
N ILE A 22 -17.99 28.72 10.00
CA ILE A 22 -18.96 27.68 9.65
C ILE A 22 -18.39 26.74 8.56
N LEU A 23 -17.52 27.25 7.66
CA LEU A 23 -16.89 26.43 6.62
C LEU A 23 -15.74 25.53 7.11
N GLN A 24 -15.08 25.87 8.23
CA GLN A 24 -13.91 25.11 8.72
C GLN A 24 -14.25 23.98 9.69
N ARG A 25 -15.54 23.63 9.85
CA ARG A 25 -15.97 22.58 10.78
C ARG A 25 -16.17 21.24 10.09
N GLU A 26 -15.31 20.89 9.15
CA GLU A 26 -15.06 19.48 8.85
C GLU A 26 -13.93 19.04 9.77
N PRO A 27 -14.22 18.23 10.82
CA PRO A 27 -13.14 17.65 11.59
C PRO A 27 -12.27 16.86 10.62
N ALA A 28 -10.96 17.15 10.59
CA ALA A 28 -10.00 16.22 10.02
C ALA A 28 -10.05 14.97 10.90
N GLU A 29 -10.90 14.01 10.53
CA GLU A 29 -10.93 12.67 11.10
C GLU A 29 -9.63 11.98 10.69
N ALA A 30 -8.58 12.19 11.48
CA ALA A 30 -7.47 11.26 11.58
C ALA A 30 -7.96 10.03 12.38
N GLU A 31 -8.98 9.35 11.86
CA GLU A 31 -9.42 8.09 12.42
C GLU A 31 -8.35 7.06 12.07
N LEU A 32 -7.64 6.57 13.09
CA LEU A 32 -6.79 5.39 12.95
C LEU A 32 -7.73 4.24 12.59
N ARG A 33 -7.99 4.05 11.29
CA ARG A 33 -8.68 2.87 10.75
C ARG A 33 -7.79 1.66 10.99
N TRP A 34 -7.80 1.16 12.23
CA TRP A 34 -7.44 -0.21 12.50
C TRP A 34 -8.48 -1.03 11.75
N GLN A 35 -8.07 -1.56 10.60
CA GLN A 35 -8.93 -2.42 9.82
C GLN A 35 -9.22 -3.67 10.66
N ASP A 36 -10.37 -3.70 11.32
CA ASP A 36 -10.93 -4.84 12.08
C ASP A 36 -11.37 -5.99 11.15
N GLY A 37 -10.65 -6.16 10.04
CA GLY A 37 -10.87 -7.22 9.09
C GLY A 37 -10.21 -8.51 9.56
N LYS A 38 -10.89 -9.63 9.34
CA LYS A 38 -10.35 -10.96 9.63
C LYS A 38 -9.14 -11.24 8.73
N LYS A 39 -7.95 -11.32 9.34
CA LYS A 39 -6.74 -11.76 8.63
C LYS A 39 -6.86 -13.24 8.24
N GLU A 40 -6.46 -13.55 7.01
CA GLU A 40 -6.37 -14.91 6.47
C GLU A 40 -4.90 -15.35 6.36
N ALA A 41 -4.63 -16.63 6.63
CA ALA A 41 -3.33 -17.22 6.35
C ALA A 41 -3.20 -17.46 4.85
N ILE A 42 -2.16 -16.89 4.23
CA ILE A 42 -1.91 -16.99 2.80
C ILE A 42 -0.47 -17.41 2.54
N ARG A 43 -0.27 -18.13 1.43
CA ARG A 43 1.05 -18.52 0.92
C ARG A 43 1.34 -17.72 -0.34
N VAL A 44 2.43 -16.98 -0.32
CA VAL A 44 2.81 -16.09 -1.41
C VAL A 44 4.25 -16.28 -1.85
N ARG A 45 4.50 -16.20 -3.16
CA ARG A 45 5.84 -16.04 -3.74
C ARG A 45 6.00 -14.60 -4.22
N ILE A 46 7.11 -13.96 -3.89
CA ILE A 46 7.36 -12.59 -4.34
C ILE A 46 7.84 -12.63 -5.77
N VAL A 47 7.10 -11.98 -6.68
CA VAL A 47 7.48 -11.85 -8.10
C VAL A 47 8.37 -10.63 -8.27
N ALA A 48 7.94 -9.49 -7.73
CA ALA A 48 8.70 -8.26 -7.82
C ALA A 48 8.37 -7.30 -6.68
N MET A 49 9.33 -6.45 -6.31
CA MET A 49 9.12 -5.30 -5.45
C MET A 49 8.77 -4.08 -6.31
N ALA A 50 7.65 -3.43 -5.99
CA ALA A 50 7.18 -2.22 -6.65
C ALA A 50 7.60 -0.95 -5.90
N TRP A 51 7.70 -1.02 -4.57
CA TRP A 51 8.08 0.13 -3.76
C TRP A 51 8.77 -0.30 -2.47
N ASN A 52 9.77 0.47 -2.06
CA ASN A 52 10.43 0.34 -0.77
C ASN A 52 10.46 1.72 -0.13
N HIS A 53 9.57 1.96 0.84
CA HIS A 53 9.51 3.27 1.46
C HIS A 53 10.79 3.52 2.28
N PRO A 54 11.42 4.71 2.16
CA PRO A 54 12.61 5.02 2.94
C PRO A 54 12.34 4.85 4.44
N ARG A 55 13.27 4.21 5.15
CA ARG A 55 13.12 3.99 6.60
C ARG A 55 13.05 5.32 7.33
N SER A 56 11.95 5.52 8.04
CA SER A 56 11.82 6.50 9.11
C SER A 56 11.97 5.81 10.47
N SER A 57 12.54 6.51 11.45
CA SER A 57 12.57 6.07 12.86
C SER A 57 11.33 6.46 13.65
N PHE A 58 10.42 7.26 13.07
CA PHE A 58 9.31 7.89 13.78
C PHE A 58 7.95 7.24 13.50
N PHE A 59 7.81 6.50 12.39
CA PHE A 59 6.56 5.90 11.96
C PHE A 59 6.77 4.53 11.30
N SER A 60 5.70 3.76 11.16
CA SER A 60 5.68 2.49 10.42
C SER A 60 6.02 2.73 8.95
N ASN A 61 6.87 1.88 8.39
CA ASN A 61 7.25 1.92 6.99
C ASN A 61 6.56 0.77 6.24
N GLU A 62 6.59 0.82 4.91
CA GLU A 62 5.99 -0.22 4.07
C GLU A 62 6.86 -0.61 2.87
N GLU A 63 6.76 -1.88 2.50
CA GLU A 63 7.20 -2.39 1.21
C GLU A 63 5.99 -2.89 0.42
N VAL A 64 5.95 -2.56 -0.87
CA VAL A 64 4.87 -2.98 -1.77
C VAL A 64 5.42 -3.94 -2.81
N PHE A 65 4.78 -5.09 -2.95
CA PHE A 65 5.19 -6.17 -3.84
C PHE A 65 4.06 -6.58 -4.79
N VAL A 66 4.49 -7.07 -5.96
CA VAL A 66 3.69 -7.96 -6.79
C VAL A 66 4.05 -9.38 -6.36
N ALA A 67 3.04 -10.17 -5.99
CA ALA A 67 3.25 -11.52 -5.49
C ALA A 67 2.26 -12.50 -6.14
N GLU A 68 2.65 -13.77 -6.22
CA GLU A 68 1.73 -14.86 -6.54
C GLU A 68 1.19 -15.48 -5.26
N LYS A 69 -0.13 -15.39 -5.07
CA LYS A 69 -0.85 -16.08 -3.99
C LYS A 69 -1.30 -17.45 -4.49
N ALA A 70 -0.95 -18.50 -3.76
CA ALA A 70 -1.49 -19.83 -3.99
C ALA A 70 -3.00 -19.86 -3.66
N LEU A 71 -3.83 -20.36 -4.58
CA LEU A 71 -5.26 -20.59 -4.37
C LEU A 71 -5.53 -22.06 -4.01
N ASN A 72 -4.83 -22.97 -4.69
CA ASN A 72 -4.83 -24.40 -4.44
C ASN A 72 -3.45 -24.97 -4.84
N GLN A 73 -3.31 -26.30 -4.99
CA GLN A 73 -2.01 -26.91 -5.31
C GLN A 73 -1.48 -26.58 -6.72
N SER A 74 -2.36 -26.19 -7.65
CA SER A 74 -2.01 -25.97 -9.06
C SER A 74 -2.32 -24.57 -9.59
N GLU A 75 -3.09 -23.78 -8.85
CA GLU A 75 -3.57 -22.47 -9.26
C GLU A 75 -2.99 -21.39 -8.35
N SER A 76 -2.34 -20.40 -8.97
CA SER A 76 -1.91 -19.18 -8.33
C SER A 76 -2.56 -17.97 -8.99
N ARG A 77 -2.62 -16.86 -8.25
CA ARG A 77 -3.03 -15.57 -8.80
C ARG A 77 -2.10 -14.47 -8.37
N LEU A 78 -1.91 -13.48 -9.24
CA LEU A 78 -1.19 -12.27 -8.89
C LEU A 78 -2.01 -11.41 -7.93
N VAL A 79 -1.32 -10.88 -6.92
CA VAL A 79 -1.84 -10.00 -5.88
C VAL A 79 -0.85 -8.88 -5.61
N LYS A 80 -1.36 -7.77 -5.10
CA LYS A 80 -0.55 -6.71 -4.49
C LYS A 80 -0.39 -7.06 -3.01
N LEU A 81 0.83 -7.09 -2.51
CA LEU A 81 1.13 -7.30 -1.10
C LEU A 81 1.74 -6.03 -0.52
N VAL A 82 1.15 -5.50 0.53
CA VAL A 82 1.67 -4.37 1.31
C VAL A 82 2.14 -4.90 2.65
N TYR A 83 3.46 -4.82 2.89
CA TYR A 83 4.11 -5.30 4.09
C TYR A 83 4.53 -4.11 4.96
N GLY A 84 3.80 -3.91 6.06
CA GLY A 84 4.10 -2.87 7.05
C GLY A 84 5.08 -3.35 8.12
N PHE A 85 6.05 -2.50 8.49
CA PHE A 85 7.03 -2.83 9.53
C PHE A 85 7.49 -1.59 10.30
N LEU A 86 7.80 -1.80 11.58
CA LEU A 86 8.43 -0.80 12.44
C LEU A 86 9.94 -0.73 12.17
N PRO A 87 10.62 0.36 12.57
CA PRO A 87 12.02 0.59 12.17
C PRO A 87 13.00 -0.49 12.63
N TYR A 88 12.67 -1.19 13.73
CA TYR A 88 13.45 -2.29 14.30
C TYR A 88 13.00 -3.68 13.84
N GLN A 89 11.87 -3.77 13.14
CA GLN A 89 11.38 -5.02 12.57
C GLN A 89 12.07 -5.29 11.21
N PRO A 90 12.30 -6.56 10.87
CA PRO A 90 12.90 -6.92 9.59
C PRO A 90 11.97 -6.60 8.43
N ARG A 91 12.56 -6.17 7.32
CA ARG A 91 11.87 -6.03 6.03
C ARG A 91 11.64 -7.41 5.42
N LEU A 92 10.62 -7.52 4.58
CA LEU A 92 10.41 -8.75 3.82
C LEU A 92 11.56 -8.97 2.82
N SER A 93 12.14 -7.87 2.31
CA SER A 93 13.26 -7.91 1.36
C SER A 93 14.65 -8.09 1.98
N ASP A 94 14.79 -8.10 3.32
CA ASP A 94 16.10 -8.23 3.98
C ASP A 94 16.77 -9.58 3.69
N ASN A 95 15.97 -10.63 3.41
CA ASN A 95 16.46 -11.96 3.04
C ASN A 95 16.70 -12.12 1.52
N GLY A 96 16.59 -11.03 0.74
CA GLY A 96 16.62 -11.05 -0.71
C GLY A 96 15.24 -11.25 -1.35
N LEU A 97 15.20 -11.14 -2.67
CA LEU A 97 14.01 -11.37 -3.48
C LEU A 97 14.25 -12.63 -4.32
N ASP A 98 13.71 -13.75 -3.88
CA ASP A 98 13.89 -15.08 -4.48
C ASP A 98 12.52 -15.71 -4.71
N TYR A 99 12.20 -16.01 -5.97
CA TYR A 99 10.91 -16.58 -6.34
C TYR A 99 10.70 -18.01 -5.80
N ALA A 100 11.79 -18.76 -5.55
CA ALA A 100 11.74 -20.07 -4.90
C ALA A 100 11.36 -20.00 -3.41
N THR A 101 11.27 -18.79 -2.83
CA THR A 101 10.86 -18.60 -1.45
C THR A 101 9.34 -18.39 -1.34
N VAL A 102 8.69 -19.29 -0.61
CA VAL A 102 7.28 -19.21 -0.23
C VAL A 102 7.16 -18.60 1.16
N HIS A 103 6.41 -17.51 1.27
CA HIS A 103 6.15 -16.82 2.52
C HIS A 103 4.75 -17.22 3.04
N GLU A 104 4.70 -17.78 4.25
CA GLU A 104 3.46 -17.98 5.00
C GLU A 104 3.20 -16.76 5.88
N ILE A 105 2.15 -16.01 5.57
CA ILE A 105 1.82 -14.74 6.23
C ILE A 105 0.33 -14.68 6.56
N ARG A 106 -0.03 -13.94 7.63
CA ARG A 106 -1.41 -13.55 7.88
C ARG A 106 -1.66 -12.19 7.26
N ALA A 107 -2.63 -12.09 6.36
CA ALA A 107 -2.91 -10.86 5.64
C ALA A 107 -4.39 -10.55 5.60
N LEU A 108 -4.72 -9.27 5.60
CA LEU A 108 -6.06 -8.77 5.41
C LEU A 108 -6.28 -8.42 3.94
N ARG A 109 -7.41 -8.84 3.35
CA ARG A 109 -7.83 -8.34 2.04
C ARG A 109 -8.43 -6.93 2.18
N ASP A 110 -7.88 -5.97 1.44
CA ASP A 110 -8.42 -4.61 1.37
C ASP A 110 -8.73 -4.25 -0.10
N PRO A 111 -10.02 -4.20 -0.49
CA PRO A 111 -10.43 -3.82 -1.84
C PRO A 111 -10.15 -2.36 -2.20
N GLU A 112 -10.00 -1.46 -1.22
CA GLU A 112 -9.78 -0.03 -1.46
C GLU A 112 -8.36 0.24 -2.00
N CYS A 113 -7.41 -0.67 -1.75
CA CYS A 113 -6.03 -0.56 -2.22
C CYS A 113 -5.70 -1.41 -3.45
N ASP A 114 -6.70 -2.02 -4.08
CA ASP A 114 -6.56 -2.73 -5.35
C ASP A 114 -6.01 -1.76 -6.43
N GLU A 115 -4.88 -2.11 -7.02
CA GLU A 115 -4.20 -1.27 -8.01
C GLU A 115 -3.82 -2.11 -9.24
N THR A 116 -3.90 -1.49 -10.41
CA THR A 116 -3.35 -2.07 -11.64
C THR A 116 -1.82 -1.98 -11.63
N LEU A 117 -1.17 -2.86 -12.38
CA LEU A 117 0.28 -2.85 -12.49
C LEU A 117 0.81 -1.54 -13.07
N ALA A 118 0.10 -0.94 -14.01
CA ALA A 118 0.43 0.38 -14.56
C ALA A 118 0.40 1.50 -13.51
N GLN A 119 -0.54 1.44 -12.54
CA GLN A 119 -0.57 2.39 -11.41
C GLN A 119 0.58 2.13 -10.43
N MET A 120 0.98 0.88 -10.25
CA MET A 120 2.11 0.50 -9.41
C MET A 120 3.47 0.86 -10.02
N THR A 121 3.57 1.07 -11.34
CA THR A 121 4.83 1.33 -12.06
C THR A 121 4.84 2.67 -12.80
N SER A 122 4.16 3.69 -12.25
CA SER A 122 4.05 4.98 -12.93
C SER A 122 5.42 5.61 -13.15
N PRO A 123 5.81 5.96 -14.40
CA PRO A 123 7.15 6.44 -14.72
C PRO A 123 7.51 7.79 -14.08
N HIS A 124 6.51 8.55 -13.64
CA HIS A 124 6.68 9.84 -12.96
C HIS A 124 6.34 9.77 -11.46
N GLY A 125 6.01 8.58 -10.96
CA GLY A 125 5.73 8.35 -9.56
C GLY A 125 6.98 7.93 -8.79
N PRO A 126 6.90 7.92 -7.45
CA PRO A 126 7.94 7.29 -6.63
C PRO A 126 8.20 5.83 -7.08
N ARG A 127 7.16 5.12 -7.50
CA ARG A 127 7.20 3.72 -7.93
C ARG A 127 7.55 3.59 -9.42
N SER A 128 8.75 4.01 -9.81
CA SER A 128 9.14 4.13 -11.23
C SER A 128 9.46 2.80 -11.93
N SER A 129 9.78 1.73 -11.20
CA SER A 129 10.18 0.43 -11.78
C SER A 129 10.03 -0.74 -10.81
N LEU A 130 9.74 -1.93 -11.35
CA LEU A 130 9.71 -3.18 -10.59
C LEU A 130 11.12 -3.76 -10.43
N LYS A 131 11.48 -4.16 -9.22
CA LYS A 131 12.66 -4.98 -8.93
C LYS A 131 12.22 -6.44 -8.82
N TYR A 132 12.46 -7.23 -9.87
CA TYR A 132 12.07 -8.62 -9.94
C TYR A 132 12.88 -9.52 -9.00
N SER A 133 12.23 -10.57 -8.49
CA SER A 133 12.89 -11.66 -7.78
C SER A 133 13.70 -12.52 -8.74
N THR A 134 14.77 -13.13 -8.24
CA THR A 134 15.55 -14.13 -8.96
C THR A 134 14.65 -15.29 -9.38
N ASP A 135 14.84 -15.78 -10.61
CA ASP A 135 14.09 -16.87 -11.22
C ASP A 135 12.57 -16.66 -11.26
N SER A 136 12.10 -15.43 -11.04
CA SER A 136 10.69 -15.13 -11.25
C SER A 136 10.39 -15.23 -12.75
N PRO A 137 9.26 -15.87 -13.12
CA PRO A 137 8.79 -15.74 -14.49
C PRO A 137 8.65 -14.25 -14.77
N ILE A 138 9.22 -13.79 -15.89
CA ILE A 138 8.86 -12.50 -16.47
C ILE A 138 7.43 -12.68 -16.97
N LEU A 139 6.50 -12.67 -16.02
CA LEU A 139 5.09 -12.67 -16.29
C LEU A 139 4.87 -11.48 -17.21
N ASN A 140 3.95 -11.61 -18.16
CA ASN A 140 3.50 -10.48 -18.98
C ASN A 140 2.63 -9.57 -18.09
N VAL A 141 3.22 -9.12 -16.99
CA VAL A 141 2.69 -8.28 -15.92
C VAL A 141 2.16 -7.03 -16.58
N GLU A 142 2.90 -6.44 -17.53
CA GLU A 142 2.45 -5.25 -18.27
C GLU A 142 1.21 -5.48 -19.14
N ARG A 143 0.93 -6.71 -19.60
CA ARG A 143 -0.28 -7.02 -20.38
C ARG A 143 -1.52 -7.11 -19.50
N ARG A 144 -1.37 -7.35 -18.19
CA ARG A 144 -2.51 -7.43 -17.26
C ARG A 144 -2.99 -6.03 -16.90
N ARG A 145 -4.18 -5.69 -17.42
CA ARG A 145 -4.89 -4.43 -17.11
C ARG A 145 -5.82 -4.53 -15.90
N ALA A 146 -6.07 -5.75 -15.40
CA ALA A 146 -6.95 -5.94 -14.26
C ALA A 146 -6.27 -5.47 -12.96
N PRO A 147 -7.00 -4.82 -12.03
CA PRO A 147 -6.49 -4.49 -10.71
C PRO A 147 -6.08 -5.75 -9.95
N LEU A 148 -4.94 -5.68 -9.26
CA LEU A 148 -4.46 -6.76 -8.43
C LEU A 148 -5.16 -6.71 -7.06
N PRO A 149 -5.72 -7.83 -6.57
CA PRO A 149 -6.21 -7.95 -5.21
C PRO A 149 -5.14 -7.53 -4.19
N CYS A 150 -5.45 -6.57 -3.33
CA CYS A 150 -4.51 -6.00 -2.38
C CYS A 150 -4.60 -6.64 -1.00
N TYR A 151 -3.46 -7.08 -0.47
CA TYR A 151 -3.34 -7.74 0.82
C TYR A 151 -2.41 -6.95 1.73
N LEU A 152 -2.91 -6.58 2.91
CA LEU A 152 -2.18 -5.86 3.94
C LEU A 152 -1.67 -6.85 4.99
N THR A 153 -0.40 -6.76 5.34
CA THR A 153 0.21 -7.58 6.40
C THR A 153 1.22 -6.74 7.18
N THR A 154 1.57 -7.17 8.38
CA THR A 154 2.65 -6.56 9.16
C THR A 154 3.74 -7.57 9.51
N ALA A 155 4.89 -7.09 9.97
CA ALA A 155 5.96 -7.94 10.46
C ALA A 155 5.52 -8.89 11.60
N ASP A 156 4.57 -8.48 12.44
CA ASP A 156 4.03 -9.32 13.52
C ASP A 156 3.12 -10.45 13.02
N ASP A 157 2.64 -10.34 11.77
CA ASP A 157 1.83 -11.35 11.10
C ASP A 157 2.66 -12.33 10.26
N TYR A 158 3.97 -12.12 10.18
CA TYR A 158 4.88 -12.96 9.43
C TYR A 158 5.11 -14.28 10.17
N GLY A 159 4.77 -15.40 9.52
CA GLY A 159 4.95 -16.73 10.09
C GLY A 159 6.35 -17.28 9.82
N LYS A 160 6.61 -17.67 8.57
CA LYS A 160 7.88 -18.27 8.14
C LYS A 160 8.09 -18.17 6.64
N ALA A 161 9.34 -18.32 6.21
CA ALA A 161 9.73 -18.58 4.83
C ALA A 161 10.07 -20.07 4.66
N LEU A 162 9.61 -20.65 3.56
CA LEU A 162 9.92 -22.00 3.12
C LEU A 162 10.52 -21.94 1.72
N ARG A 163 11.60 -22.67 1.46
CA ARG A 163 12.08 -22.86 0.08
C ARG A 163 11.32 -24.00 -0.56
N GLU A 164 10.74 -23.72 -1.73
CA GLU A 164 10.07 -24.70 -2.56
C GLU A 164 10.57 -24.57 -3.99
N PRO A 165 10.85 -25.69 -4.69
CA PRO A 165 11.28 -25.63 -6.07
C PRO A 165 10.19 -24.99 -6.93
N VAL A 166 10.63 -24.18 -7.90
CA VAL A 166 9.77 -23.66 -8.96
C VAL A 166 9.48 -24.83 -9.90
N ASN A 167 8.23 -25.27 -9.98
CA ASN A 167 7.82 -26.27 -10.96
C ASN A 167 7.63 -25.55 -12.30
N ASP A 168 8.49 -25.87 -13.27
CA ASP A 168 8.40 -25.41 -14.67
C ASP A 168 7.15 -25.98 -15.39
#